data_AF-A0A5B7JIW5-F1
#
_entry.id   AF-A0A5B7JIW5-F1
#
_cell.length_a   1.000
_cell.length_b   1.000
_cell.length_c   1.000
_cell.angle_alpha   90.00
_cell.angle_beta   90.00
_cell.angle_gamma   90.00
#
_symmetry.space_group_name_H-M   'P 1'
#
loop_
_entity.id
_entity.type
_entity.pdbx_description
1 polymer ?
#
loop_
_entity_poly.entity_id
_entity_poly.type
_entity_poly.pdbx_seq_one_letter_code
_entity_poly.pdbx_strand_id
1 'polypeptide(L)' 'MVATVATHDLSKVHAPLYYTAHAPKEMHIHPLGRGKEISAWELYGSLQHEAEAQRKQQKRNVAGLHRMM' A
#
# COMPACT_ATOMS: atom_id res chain seq x y z
N MET A 1 -6.67 -4.73 -18.36
CA MET A 1 -5.34 -4.51 -17.78
C MET A 1 -5.46 -3.45 -16.70
N VAL A 2 -4.73 -3.61 -15.59
CA VAL A 2 -4.67 -2.62 -14.50
C VAL A 2 -3.25 -2.05 -14.50
N ALA A 3 -3.11 -0.73 -14.34
CA ALA A 3 -1.82 -0.05 -14.26
C ALA A 3 -1.71 0.68 -12.92
N THR A 4 -0.53 0.63 -12.32
CA THR A 4 -0.21 1.32 -11.05
C THR A 4 0.74 2.48 -11.37
N VAL A 5 0.35 3.69 -10.97
CA VAL A 5 1.18 4.89 -11.11
C VAL A 5 1.55 5.38 -9.72
N ALA A 6 2.83 5.68 -9.50
CA ALA A 6 3.33 6.26 -8.27
C ALA A 6 4.21 7.48 -8.60
N THR A 7 3.92 8.62 -7.99
CA THR A 7 4.69 9.86 -8.14
C THR A 7 5.57 10.06 -6.91
N HIS A 8 6.84 10.39 -7.12
CA HIS A 8 7.80 10.65 -6.06
C HIS A 8 8.49 12.01 -6.28
N ASP A 9 8.87 12.65 -5.18
CA ASP A 9 9.75 13.83 -5.21
C ASP A 9 11.15 13.40 -5.59
N LEU A 10 11.62 13.81 -6.78
CA LEU A 10 12.90 13.39 -7.34
C LEU A 10 14.09 13.77 -6.45
N SER A 11 13.98 14.84 -5.65
CA SER A 11 15.05 15.26 -4.74
C SER A 11 15.28 14.30 -3.57
N LYS A 12 14.31 13.43 -3.26
CA LYS A 12 14.34 12.47 -2.15
C LYS A 12 14.66 11.03 -2.60
N VAL A 13 14.87 10.82 -3.90
CA VAL A 13 15.09 9.49 -4.48
C VAL A 13 16.57 9.32 -4.79
N HIS A 14 17.17 8.23 -4.30
CA HIS A 14 18.58 7.91 -4.49
C HIS A 14 18.73 6.81 -5.55
N ALA A 15 19.68 6.98 -6.48
CA ALA A 15 19.99 6.03 -7.55
C ALA A 15 21.20 5.13 -7.20
N PRO A 16 21.31 3.91 -7.77
CA PRO A 16 20.40 3.29 -8.73
C PRO A 16 19.13 2.72 -8.09
N LEU A 17 18.03 2.75 -8.85
CA LEU A 17 16.75 2.16 -8.44
C LEU A 17 16.62 0.74 -8.98
N TYR A 18 16.10 -0.15 -8.14
CA TYR A 18 15.82 -1.54 -8.51
C TYR A 18 14.31 -1.78 -8.48
N TYR A 19 13.75 -2.16 -9.63
CA TYR A 19 12.38 -2.66 -9.71
C TYR A 19 12.40 -4.18 -9.60
N THR A 20 12.01 -4.70 -8.44
CA THR A 20 12.12 -6.12 -8.10
C THR A 20 10.98 -6.54 -7.17
N ALA A 21 10.86 -7.86 -6.95
CA ALA A 21 9.92 -8.45 -6.02
C ALA A 21 10.70 -9.20 -4.92
N HIS A 22 10.20 -9.09 -3.69
CA HIS A 22 10.73 -9.79 -2.51
C HIS A 22 9.60 -10.50 -1.77
N ALA A 23 9.94 -11.45 -0.89
CA ALA A 23 8.94 -12.07 -0.04
C ALA A 23 8.31 -11.00 0.89
N PRO A 24 6.98 -11.04 1.16
CA PRO A 24 6.30 -10.00 1.93
C PRO A 24 6.83 -9.75 3.35
N LYS A 25 7.52 -10.74 3.94
CA LYS A 25 8.12 -10.65 5.27
C LYS A 25 9.54 -10.05 5.26
N GLU A 26 10.20 -10.08 4.11
CA GLU A 26 11.56 -9.57 3.94
C GLU A 26 11.54 -8.08 3.53
N MET A 27 10.49 -7.67 2.82
CA MET A 27 10.29 -6.29 2.40
C MET A 27 9.72 -5.44 3.53
N HIS A 28 10.49 -4.44 3.96
CA HIS A 28 10.09 -3.43 4.93
C HIS A 28 9.95 -2.08 4.26
N ILE A 29 8.92 -1.32 4.64
CA ILE A 29 8.62 -0.01 4.06
C ILE A 29 8.11 0.96 5.12
N HIS A 30 8.28 2.26 4.85
CA HIS A 30 7.69 3.36 5.60
C HIS A 30 6.44 3.88 4.87
N PRO A 31 5.24 3.32 5.15
CA PRO A 31 4.02 3.72 4.46
C PRO A 31 3.61 5.16 4.76
N LEU A 32 3.02 5.82 3.75
CA LEU A 32 2.50 7.17 3.89
C LEU A 32 1.45 7.25 5.02
N GLY A 33 1.54 8.29 5.84
CA GLY A 33 0.61 8.51 6.96
C GLY A 33 0.80 7.57 8.15
N ARG A 34 1.79 6.67 8.10
CA ARG A 34 2.15 5.79 9.22
C ARG A 34 3.55 6.18 9.72
N GLY A 35 3.71 6.27 11.04
CA GLY A 35 4.95 6.77 11.66
C GLY A 35 6.04 5.73 11.89
N LYS A 36 5.86 4.49 11.44
CA LYS A 36 6.78 3.37 11.68
C LYS A 36 7.01 2.56 10.42
N GLU A 37 8.22 2.04 10.28
CA GLU A 37 8.53 0.98 9.33
C GLU A 37 7.76 -0.28 9.70
N ILE A 38 7.19 -0.94 8.69
CA ILE A 38 6.48 -2.21 8.84
C ILE A 38 6.78 -3.12 7.66
N SER A 39 6.60 -4.43 7.85
CA SER A 39 6.72 -5.39 6.75
C SER A 39 5.57 -5.22 5.75
N ALA A 40 5.79 -5.59 4.49
CA ALA A 40 4.75 -5.59 3.48
C ALA A 40 3.59 -6.52 3.85
N TRP A 41 3.87 -7.62 4.56
CA TRP A 41 2.85 -8.52 5.11
C TRP A 41 1.92 -7.81 6.11
N GLU A 42 2.49 -7.08 7.08
CA GLU A 42 1.71 -6.35 8.07
C GLU A 42 0.91 -5.22 7.43
N LEU A 43 1.51 -4.49 6.48
CA LEU A 43 0.81 -3.43 5.77
C LEU A 43 -0.42 -3.99 5.03
N TYR A 44 -0.25 -5.09 4.29
CA TYR A 44 -1.35 -5.72 3.57
C TYR A 44 -2.49 -6.12 4.51
N GLY A 45 -2.15 -6.73 5.66
CA GLY A 45 -3.13 -7.05 6.69
C GLY A 45 -3.89 -5.82 7.19
N SER A 46 -3.19 -4.74 7.51
CA SER A 46 -3.80 -3.47 7.98
C SER A 46 -4.77 -2.90 6.95
N LEU A 47 -4.36 -2.81 5.68
CA LEU A 47 -5.18 -2.26 4.60
C LEU A 47 -6.47 -3.07 4.38
N GLN A 48 -6.39 -4.40 4.43
CA GLN A 48 -7.56 -5.26 4.31
C GLN A 48 -8.53 -5.05 5.48
N HIS A 49 -8.03 -4.96 6.72
CA HIS A 49 -8.88 -4.68 7.89
C HIS A 49 -9.53 -3.30 7.82
N GLU A 50 -8.78 -2.27 7.39
CA GLU A 50 -9.29 -0.92 7.19
C GLU A 50 -10.40 -0.91 6.13
N ALA A 51 -10.20 -1.58 5.00
CA ALA A 51 -11.20 -1.70 3.94
C ALA A 51 -12.47 -2.43 4.41
N GLU A 52 -12.33 -3.51 5.19
CA GLU A 52 -13.47 -4.22 5.78
C GLU A 52 -14.24 -3.36 6.79
N ALA A 53 -13.53 -2.63 7.66
CA ALA A 53 -14.13 -1.72 8.63
C ALA A 53 -14.91 -0.61 7.92
N GLN A 54 -14.34 -0.04 6.85
CA GLN A 54 -15.01 0.96 6.01
C GLN A 54 -16.28 0.39 5.35
N ARG A 55 -16.23 -0.85 4.82
CA ARG A 55 -17.40 -1.53 4.25
C ARG A 55 -18.49 -1.80 5.29
N LYS A 56 -18.13 -2.12 6.53
CA LYS A 56 -19.10 -2.37 7.62
C LYS A 56 -19.75 -1.05 8.09
N GLN A 57 -18.97 0.03 8.18
CA GLN A 57 -19.44 1.33 8.64
C GLN A 57 -20.32 2.04 7.59
N GLN A 58 -19.92 1.97 6.32
CA GLN A 58 -20.70 2.48 5.21
C GLN A 58 -21.57 1.34 4.67
N LYS A 59 -22.87 1.30 5.00
CA LYS A 59 -23.85 0.31 4.49
C LYS A 59 -24.09 0.40 2.96
N ARG A 60 -23.08 0.73 2.16
CA ARG A 60 -23.10 0.84 0.70
C ARG A 60 -22.09 -0.13 0.11
N ASN A 61 -22.46 -0.71 -1.03
CA ASN A 61 -21.56 -1.46 -1.89
C ASN A 61 -20.56 -0.44 -2.48
N VAL A 62 -19.38 -0.27 -1.87
CA VAL A 62 -18.37 0.69 -2.33
C VAL A 62 -17.68 0.12 -3.58
N ALA A 63 -18.42 0.07 -4.68
CA ALA A 63 -17.94 -0.39 -5.99
C ALA A 63 -16.95 0.59 -6.65
N GLY A 64 -16.71 1.75 -6.03
CA GLY A 64 -15.85 2.82 -6.57
C GLY A 64 -14.54 3.07 -5.80
N LEU A 65 -14.29 2.36 -4.69
CA LEU A 65 -12.95 2.40 -4.10
C LEU A 65 -12.08 1.52 -5.00
N HIS A 66 -11.23 2.15 -5.81
CA HIS A 66 -10.30 1.45 -6.69
C HIS A 66 -9.58 0.39 -5.88
N ARG A 67 -9.92 -0.87 -6.15
CA ARG A 67 -9.33 -2.05 -5.51
C ARG A 67 -7.90 -2.17 -6.01
N MET A 68 -7.01 -1.36 -5.46
CA MET A 68 -5.56 -1.50 -5.58
C MET A 68 -5.08 -2.02 -4.24
N MET A 69 -5.24 -3.35 -4.08
CA MET A 69 -4.80 -4.24 -3.00
C MET A 69 -4.91 -3.70 -1.56
#